data_AF-A0A7Y4R523-F1
#
_entry.id   AF-A0A7Y4R523-F1
#
_cell.length_a   1.000
_cell.length_b   1.000
_cell.length_c   1.000
_cell.angle_alpha   90.00
_cell.angle_beta   90.00
_cell.angle_gamma   90.00
#
_symmetry.space_group_name_H-M   'P 1'
#
loop_
_entity.id
_entity.type
_entity.pdbx_description
1 polymer ?
#
loop_
_entity_poly.entity_id
_entity_poly.type
_entity_poly.pdbx_seq_one_letter_code
_entity_poly.pdbx_strand_id
1 'polypeptide(L)'
;MNINRFRRPHAVLAAAALAMFCGACGPTFHQLRVDGQKAMFDDRLAVAKDNFERAAVMWPEDAQNLFDLGAVHMALARKRLNEQNNPAAMRELDRAADYFTRAIEAAPGMYAALVAKNEVLELKGQYDDALSAAEWNMTFIGPTARSQIFLARELEERGDLDAALLRYRQAVAIEPKNPSAHAAIGAFMLRLRNDRAAIEHLLRAYELNPMEKGVADILTEKGVSLPRTTAPLEP
;
A
#
# COMPACT_ATOMS: atom_id res chain seq x y z
N MET A 1 20.70 -24.35 59.28
CA MET A 1 21.95 -23.74 59.79
C MET A 1 22.78 -23.37 58.57
N ASN A 2 22.84 -22.11 58.11
CA ASN A 2 23.58 -20.96 58.67
C ASN A 2 25.03 -21.38 58.99
N ILE A 3 26.12 -20.77 58.50
CA ILE A 3 26.43 -19.32 58.48
C ILE A 3 27.73 -19.05 57.67
N ASN A 4 27.79 -17.86 57.05
CA ASN A 4 28.95 -16.95 56.88
C ASN A 4 30.13 -17.30 55.95
N ARG A 5 30.33 -16.54 54.85
CA ARG A 5 30.99 -15.20 54.73
C ARG A 5 32.52 -15.28 54.82
N PHE A 6 33.18 -15.04 53.70
CA PHE A 6 34.34 -14.14 53.64
C PHE A 6 34.28 -13.29 52.36
N ARG A 7 34.79 -12.07 52.50
CA ARG A 7 34.47 -10.87 51.74
C ARG A 7 35.79 -10.25 51.28
N ARG A 8 35.76 -9.67 50.07
CA ARG A 8 36.64 -8.60 49.54
C ARG A 8 38.01 -9.01 48.92
N PRO A 9 38.76 -8.08 48.29
CA PRO A 9 38.49 -7.53 46.96
C PRO A 9 39.79 -7.41 46.13
N HIS A 10 39.78 -7.59 44.81
CA HIS A 10 40.89 -7.05 44.00
C HIS A 10 40.37 -6.38 42.75
N ALA A 11 40.32 -5.06 42.84
CA ALA A 11 40.36 -4.17 41.69
C ALA A 11 41.70 -4.37 40.98
N VAL A 12 41.66 -4.69 39.68
CA VAL A 12 42.79 -4.47 38.78
C VAL A 12 42.25 -4.05 37.41
N LEU A 13 42.41 -2.74 37.18
CA LEU A 13 42.66 -2.04 35.91
C LEU A 13 41.70 -2.23 34.73
N ALA A 14 40.97 -1.13 34.49
CA ALA A 14 40.43 -0.76 33.19
C ALA A 14 41.55 -0.73 32.13
N ALA A 15 41.42 -1.58 31.12
CA ALA A 15 41.95 -1.32 29.80
C ALA A 15 40.77 -0.92 28.92
N ALA A 16 40.50 0.39 28.87
CA ALA A 16 39.62 0.97 27.88
C ALA A 16 40.29 0.78 26.51
N ALA A 17 39.91 -0.29 25.80
CA ALA A 17 40.09 -0.34 24.36
C ALA A 17 39.10 0.67 23.76
N LEU A 18 39.53 1.94 23.69
CA LEU A 18 38.98 2.89 22.73
C LEU A 18 39.34 2.37 21.33
N ALA A 19 38.53 1.43 20.83
CA ALA A 19 38.42 1.24 19.41
C ALA A 19 37.76 2.51 18.86
N MET A 20 38.59 3.43 18.36
CA MET A 20 38.16 4.43 17.42
C MET A 20 37.33 3.72 16.35
N PHE A 21 36.02 4.00 16.34
CA PHE A 21 35.15 3.71 15.21
C PHE A 21 35.70 4.50 14.01
N CYS A 22 36.67 3.91 13.31
CA CYS A 22 36.96 4.28 11.95
C CYS A 22 35.67 3.98 11.18
N GLY A 23 35.04 5.04 10.65
CA GLY A 23 33.72 4.98 10.02
C GLY A 23 33.62 3.80 9.06
N ALA A 24 32.53 3.03 9.19
CA ALA A 24 32.27 1.88 8.35
C ALA A 24 32.52 2.22 6.87
N CYS A 25 33.48 1.55 6.22
CA CYS A 25 33.82 1.75 4.80
C CYS A 25 32.73 1.28 3.81
N GLY A 26 31.48 1.17 4.26
CA GLY A 26 30.34 0.71 3.46
C GLY A 26 29.30 1.81 3.29
N PRO A 27 28.45 1.72 2.24
CA PRO A 27 27.34 2.63 2.09
C PRO A 27 26.38 2.50 3.27
N THR A 28 25.77 3.61 3.66
CA THR A 28 24.73 3.61 4.69
C THR A 28 23.44 2.99 4.15
N PHE A 29 22.54 2.56 5.02
CA PHE A 29 21.22 2.10 4.62
C PHE A 29 20.47 3.12 3.75
N HIS A 30 20.46 4.39 4.17
CA HIS A 30 19.79 5.44 3.42
C HIS A 30 20.39 5.58 2.01
N GLN A 31 21.71 5.52 1.90
CA GLN A 31 22.40 5.56 0.61
C GLN A 31 22.05 4.35 -0.26
N LEU A 32 22.08 3.15 0.30
CA LEU A 32 21.68 1.93 -0.42
C LEU A 32 20.26 2.04 -0.96
N ARG A 33 19.30 2.53 -0.16
CA ARG A 33 17.92 2.69 -0.61
C ARG A 33 17.76 3.73 -1.70
N VAL A 34 18.39 4.89 -1.57
CA VAL A 34 18.36 5.94 -2.60
C VAL A 34 19.00 5.45 -3.90
N ASP A 35 20.15 4.77 -3.81
CA ASP A 35 20.83 4.20 -4.97
C ASP A 35 20.00 3.08 -5.61
N GLY A 36 19.28 2.29 -4.81
CA GLY A 36 18.33 1.29 -5.25
C GLY A 36 17.14 1.90 -6.00
N GLN A 37 16.52 2.94 -5.44
CA GLN A 37 15.40 3.66 -6.07
C GLN A 37 15.81 4.37 -7.37
N LYS A 38 17.01 4.96 -7.39
CA LYS A 38 17.58 5.53 -8.62
C LYS A 38 17.81 4.44 -9.66
N ALA A 39 18.37 3.29 -9.28
CA ALA A 39 18.55 2.16 -10.19
C ALA A 39 17.20 1.61 -10.71
N MET A 40 16.15 1.59 -9.88
CA MET A 40 14.78 1.28 -10.31
C MET A 40 14.31 2.24 -11.41
N PHE A 41 14.47 3.54 -11.20
CA PHE A 41 14.10 4.57 -12.16
C PHE A 41 14.87 4.44 -13.49
N ASP A 42 16.13 4.03 -13.43
CA ASP A 42 17.00 3.79 -14.59
C ASP A 42 16.77 2.40 -15.27
N ASP A 43 15.74 1.63 -14.89
CA ASP A 43 15.50 0.23 -15.30
C ASP A 43 16.68 -0.74 -15.04
N ARG A 44 17.56 -0.40 -14.11
CA ARG A 44 18.69 -1.24 -13.67
C ARG A 44 18.26 -2.15 -12.52
N LEU A 45 17.26 -2.99 -12.78
CA LEU A 45 16.56 -3.79 -11.75
C LEU A 45 17.49 -4.70 -10.92
N ALA A 46 18.54 -5.27 -11.52
CA ALA A 46 19.51 -6.09 -10.80
C ALA A 46 20.32 -5.29 -9.78
N VAL A 47 20.70 -4.05 -10.13
CA VAL A 47 21.42 -3.13 -9.23
C VAL A 47 20.49 -2.63 -8.14
N ALA A 48 19.24 -2.32 -8.49
CA ALA A 48 18.23 -1.92 -7.53
C ALA A 48 18.02 -3.00 -6.45
N LYS A 49 17.83 -4.24 -6.89
CA LYS A 49 17.65 -5.40 -6.01
C LYS A 49 18.84 -5.60 -5.08
N ASP A 50 20.08 -5.61 -5.59
CA ASP A 50 21.28 -5.76 -4.75
C ASP A 50 21.34 -4.71 -3.64
N ASN A 51 21.10 -3.45 -4.01
CA ASN A 51 21.10 -2.35 -3.06
C ASN A 51 20.05 -2.52 -1.95
N PHE A 52 18.82 -2.89 -2.32
CA PHE A 52 17.75 -3.11 -1.34
C PHE A 52 17.98 -4.36 -0.47
N GLU A 53 18.53 -5.44 -1.02
CA GLU A 53 18.89 -6.64 -0.26
C GLU A 53 19.99 -6.33 0.76
N ARG A 54 20.99 -5.54 0.38
CA ARG A 54 22.04 -5.06 1.30
C ARG A 54 21.48 -4.13 2.36
N ALA A 55 20.51 -3.27 2.02
CA ALA A 55 19.82 -2.45 3.00
C ALA A 55 19.02 -3.31 4.00
N ALA A 56 18.38 -4.39 3.52
CA ALA A 56 17.62 -5.31 4.37
C ALA A 56 18.49 -6.10 5.36
N VAL A 57 19.78 -6.31 5.07
CA VAL A 57 20.72 -6.88 6.05
C VAL A 57 20.91 -5.95 7.25
N MET A 58 20.82 -4.63 7.04
CA MET A 58 21.01 -3.63 8.10
C MET A 58 19.73 -3.45 8.93
N TRP A 59 18.59 -3.28 8.25
CA TRP A 59 17.28 -3.12 8.88
C TRP A 59 16.24 -4.00 8.16
N PRO A 60 16.06 -5.26 8.60
CA PRO A 60 15.24 -6.25 7.90
C PRO A 60 13.74 -5.98 7.96
N GLU A 61 13.29 -5.19 8.94
CA GLU A 61 11.89 -4.84 9.18
C GLU A 61 11.56 -3.39 8.76
N ASP A 62 12.46 -2.72 8.03
CA ASP A 62 12.13 -1.39 7.50
C ASP A 62 11.05 -1.53 6.42
N ALA A 63 9.82 -1.12 6.76
CA ALA A 63 8.64 -1.31 5.93
C ALA A 63 8.79 -0.71 4.53
N GLN A 64 9.46 0.43 4.40
CA GLN A 64 9.62 1.07 3.10
C GLN A 64 10.68 0.37 2.24
N ASN A 65 11.76 -0.15 2.82
CA ASN A 65 12.71 -1.00 2.09
C ASN A 65 12.08 -2.33 1.67
N LEU A 66 11.25 -2.92 2.53
CA LEU A 66 10.47 -4.12 2.20
C LEU A 66 9.51 -3.84 1.03
N PHE A 67 8.83 -2.70 1.04
CA PHE A 67 8.02 -2.26 -0.09
C PHE A 67 8.87 -2.08 -1.37
N ASP A 68 10.04 -1.44 -1.27
CA ASP A 68 10.96 -1.25 -2.40
C ASP A 68 11.47 -2.59 -2.97
N LEU A 69 11.74 -3.59 -2.11
CA LEU A 69 12.06 -4.97 -2.51
C LEU A 69 10.90 -5.64 -3.24
N GLY A 70 9.67 -5.52 -2.72
CA GLY A 70 8.49 -6.03 -3.40
C GLY A 70 8.30 -5.39 -4.78
N ALA A 71 8.52 -4.07 -4.88
CA ALA A 71 8.38 -3.32 -6.12
C ALA A 71 9.41 -3.74 -7.19
N VAL A 72 10.68 -3.94 -6.83
CA VAL A 72 11.70 -4.43 -7.79
C VAL A 72 11.38 -5.85 -8.26
N HIS A 73 10.87 -6.72 -7.38
CA HIS A 73 10.44 -8.06 -7.75
C HIS A 73 9.23 -8.03 -8.70
N MET A 74 8.27 -7.14 -8.48
CA MET A 74 7.14 -6.93 -9.40
C MET A 74 7.62 -6.43 -10.77
N ALA A 75 8.58 -5.50 -10.82
CA ALA A 75 9.18 -5.03 -12.07
C ALA A 75 9.92 -6.14 -12.82
N LEU A 76 10.70 -6.97 -12.10
CA LEU A 76 11.35 -8.15 -12.65
C LEU A 76 10.32 -9.14 -13.21
N ALA A 77 9.22 -9.40 -12.49
CA ALA A 77 8.15 -10.27 -12.95
C ALA A 77 7.58 -9.82 -14.30
N ARG A 78 7.25 -8.52 -14.44
CA ARG A 78 6.77 -7.95 -15.71
C ARG A 78 7.77 -8.12 -16.85
N LYS A 79 9.06 -7.90 -16.57
CA LYS A 79 10.12 -8.14 -17.55
C LYS A 79 10.18 -9.60 -17.99
N ARG A 80 10.05 -10.55 -17.05
CA ARG A 80 9.98 -11.98 -17.35
C ARG A 80 8.74 -12.37 -18.14
N LEU A 81 7.57 -11.76 -17.86
CA LEU A 81 6.36 -11.97 -18.67
C LEU A 81 6.56 -11.49 -20.11
N ASN A 82 7.19 -10.33 -20.31
CA ASN A 82 7.52 -9.81 -21.65
C ASN A 82 8.51 -10.72 -22.40
N GLU A 83 9.43 -11.35 -21.68
CA GLU A 83 10.34 -12.38 -22.18
C GLU A 83 9.65 -13.76 -22.39
N GLN A 84 8.33 -13.86 -22.16
CA GLN A 84 7.54 -15.09 -22.19
C GLN A 84 8.04 -16.17 -21.21
N ASN A 85 8.77 -15.76 -20.18
CA ASN A 85 9.33 -16.62 -19.15
C ASN A 85 8.40 -16.68 -17.93
N ASN A 86 7.24 -17.32 -18.11
CA ASN A 86 6.22 -17.45 -17.07
C ASN A 86 6.75 -18.09 -15.77
N PRO A 87 7.59 -19.15 -15.78
CA PRO A 87 8.10 -19.73 -14.53
C PRO A 87 9.05 -18.80 -13.77
N ALA A 88 9.81 -17.94 -14.45
CA ALA A 88 10.60 -16.92 -13.78
C ALA A 88 9.70 -15.81 -13.25
N ALA A 89 8.71 -15.35 -14.03
CA ALA A 89 7.76 -14.35 -13.61
C ALA A 89 7.03 -14.75 -12.32
N MET A 90 6.50 -15.98 -12.26
CA MET A 90 5.78 -16.48 -11.08
C MET A 90 6.66 -16.48 -9.81
N ARG A 91 7.94 -16.86 -9.94
CA ARG A 91 8.88 -16.80 -8.80
C ARG A 91 9.14 -15.38 -8.32
N GLU A 92 9.19 -14.42 -9.23
CA GLU A 92 9.36 -13.01 -8.86
C GLU A 92 8.08 -12.45 -8.23
N LEU A 93 6.90 -12.85 -8.72
CA LEU A 93 5.60 -12.51 -8.11
C LEU A 93 5.49 -13.09 -6.69
N ASP A 94 5.92 -14.33 -6.45
CA ASP A 94 5.93 -14.92 -5.11
C ASP A 94 6.80 -14.12 -4.13
N ARG A 95 7.99 -13.69 -4.57
CA ARG A 95 8.86 -12.82 -3.76
C ARG A 95 8.24 -11.45 -3.53
N ALA A 96 7.60 -10.87 -4.54
CA ALA A 96 6.92 -9.58 -4.39
C ALA A 96 5.81 -9.66 -3.33
N ALA A 97 4.98 -10.71 -3.39
CA ALA A 97 3.92 -10.94 -2.41
C ALA A 97 4.45 -11.11 -0.98
N ASP A 98 5.56 -11.84 -0.80
CA ASP A 98 6.22 -12.00 0.50
C ASP A 98 6.69 -10.65 1.06
N TYR A 99 7.44 -9.89 0.26
CA TYR A 99 7.94 -8.58 0.69
C TYR A 99 6.84 -7.57 0.98
N PHE A 100 5.77 -7.54 0.17
CA PHE A 100 4.62 -6.68 0.48
C PHE A 100 3.88 -7.13 1.74
N THR A 101 3.78 -8.44 2.00
CA THR A 101 3.20 -8.96 3.26
C THR A 101 4.00 -8.46 4.46
N ARG A 102 5.33 -8.61 4.41
CA ARG A 102 6.22 -8.13 5.48
C ARG A 102 6.18 -6.61 5.63
N ALA A 103 6.07 -5.86 4.54
CA ALA A 103 5.89 -4.41 4.58
C ALA A 103 4.59 -4.01 5.29
N ILE A 104 3.49 -4.74 5.04
CA ILE A 104 2.20 -4.54 5.72
C ILE A 104 2.31 -4.92 7.21
N GLU A 105 3.00 -6.01 7.54
CA GLU A 105 3.21 -6.40 8.95
C GLU A 105 4.03 -5.35 9.72
N ALA A 106 5.09 -4.83 9.10
CA ALA A 106 5.93 -3.79 9.69
C ALA A 106 5.22 -2.42 9.77
N ALA A 107 4.34 -2.11 8.82
CA ALA A 107 3.54 -0.89 8.81
C ALA A 107 2.11 -1.17 8.29
N PRO A 108 1.16 -1.57 9.17
CA PRO A 108 -0.20 -1.94 8.74
C PRO A 108 -0.97 -0.84 8.00
N GLY A 109 -0.63 0.43 8.23
CA GLY A 109 -1.18 1.58 7.50
C GLY A 109 -0.59 1.84 6.12
N MET A 110 0.39 1.06 5.66
CA MET A 110 1.03 1.23 4.36
C MET A 110 0.13 0.72 3.23
N TYR A 111 -0.86 1.53 2.89
CA TYR A 111 -1.85 1.22 1.86
C TYR A 111 -1.22 0.91 0.49
N ALA A 112 -0.09 1.54 0.16
CA ALA A 112 0.65 1.25 -1.07
C ALA A 112 1.11 -0.22 -1.16
N ALA A 113 1.56 -0.82 -0.05
CA ALA A 113 1.94 -2.22 0.01
C ALA A 113 0.73 -3.15 -0.13
N LEU A 114 -0.42 -2.78 0.45
CA LEU A 114 -1.67 -3.52 0.28
C LEU A 114 -2.09 -3.56 -1.20
N VAL A 115 -2.14 -2.40 -1.86
CA VAL A 115 -2.50 -2.33 -3.29
C VAL A 115 -1.53 -3.15 -4.14
N ALA A 116 -0.22 -3.01 -3.89
CA ALA A 116 0.78 -3.73 -4.66
C ALA A 116 0.72 -5.25 -4.43
N LYS A 117 0.42 -5.71 -3.21
CA LYS A 117 0.17 -7.14 -2.92
C LYS A 117 -1.05 -7.65 -3.67
N ASN A 118 -2.15 -6.89 -3.68
CA ASN A 118 -3.37 -7.28 -4.40
C ASN A 118 -3.09 -7.40 -5.89
N GLU A 119 -2.39 -6.44 -6.49
CA GLU A 119 -2.01 -6.50 -7.91
C GLU A 119 -1.18 -7.76 -8.22
N VAL A 120 -0.24 -8.14 -7.34
CA VAL A 120 0.52 -9.38 -7.49
C VAL A 120 -0.39 -10.61 -7.46
N LEU A 121 -1.35 -10.65 -6.53
CA LEU A 121 -2.30 -11.75 -6.41
C LEU A 121 -3.23 -11.83 -7.63
N GLU A 122 -3.70 -10.70 -8.14
CA GLU A 122 -4.50 -10.62 -9.37
C GLU A 122 -3.73 -11.11 -10.60
N LEU A 123 -2.45 -10.73 -10.75
CA LEU A 123 -1.60 -11.27 -11.83
C LEU A 123 -1.42 -12.79 -11.75
N LYS A 124 -1.56 -13.36 -10.56
CA LYS A 124 -1.55 -14.80 -10.32
C LYS A 124 -2.94 -15.45 -10.44
N GLY A 125 -3.99 -14.67 -10.68
CA GLY A 125 -5.39 -15.11 -10.66
C GLY A 125 -5.90 -15.48 -9.26
N GLN A 126 -5.17 -15.11 -8.21
CA GLN A 126 -5.45 -15.39 -6.80
C GLN A 126 -6.36 -14.32 -6.19
N TYR A 127 -7.53 -14.18 -6.80
CA TYR A 127 -8.50 -13.18 -6.44
C TYR A 127 -8.93 -13.32 -4.97
N ASP A 128 -9.38 -14.48 -4.52
CA ASP A 128 -9.87 -14.65 -3.14
C ASP A 128 -8.81 -14.33 -2.08
N ASP A 129 -7.54 -14.62 -2.37
CA ASP A 129 -6.41 -14.24 -1.52
C ASP A 129 -6.23 -12.72 -1.44
N ALA A 130 -6.48 -11.99 -2.54
CA ALA A 130 -6.41 -10.53 -2.58
C ALA A 130 -7.44 -9.90 -1.64
N LEU A 131 -8.71 -10.33 -1.73
CA LEU A 131 -9.77 -9.87 -0.83
C LEU A 131 -9.45 -10.23 0.62
N SER A 132 -9.01 -11.46 0.87
CA SER A 132 -8.63 -11.91 2.21
C SER A 132 -7.49 -11.06 2.79
N ALA A 133 -6.50 -10.69 1.97
CA ALA A 133 -5.40 -9.82 2.40
C ALA A 133 -5.88 -8.40 2.72
N ALA A 134 -6.81 -7.85 1.94
CA ALA A 134 -7.40 -6.55 2.19
C ALA A 134 -8.27 -6.54 3.45
N GLU A 135 -9.11 -7.56 3.64
CA GLU A 135 -9.91 -7.74 4.86
C GLU A 135 -9.03 -7.94 6.09
N TRP A 136 -7.98 -8.75 5.98
CA TRP A 136 -7.01 -8.94 7.06
C TRP A 136 -6.30 -7.64 7.44
N ASN A 137 -5.89 -6.82 6.46
CA ASN A 137 -5.28 -5.52 6.74
C ASN A 137 -6.21 -4.61 7.55
N MET A 138 -7.52 -4.63 7.26
CA MET A 138 -8.52 -3.85 8.00
C MET A 138 -8.68 -4.28 9.46
N THR A 139 -8.26 -5.49 9.85
CA THR A 139 -8.28 -5.90 11.26
C THR A 139 -7.30 -5.09 12.11
N PHE A 140 -6.27 -4.50 11.50
CA PHE A 140 -5.28 -3.66 12.18
C PHE A 140 -5.61 -2.17 12.11
N ILE A 141 -6.08 -1.70 10.96
CA ILE A 141 -6.29 -0.25 10.72
C ILE A 141 -7.75 0.19 10.89
N GLY A 142 -8.66 -0.77 11.08
CA GLY A 142 -10.10 -0.54 11.14
C GLY A 142 -10.73 -0.29 9.77
N PRO A 143 -12.06 -0.44 9.67
CA PRO A 143 -12.79 -0.15 8.44
C PRO A 143 -12.89 1.38 8.25
N THR A 144 -12.43 1.85 7.09
CA THR A 144 -12.56 3.24 6.61
C THR A 144 -13.30 3.27 5.28
N ALA A 145 -13.81 4.43 4.87
CA ALA A 145 -14.40 4.57 3.54
C ALA A 145 -13.42 4.18 2.44
N ARG A 146 -12.15 4.61 2.54
CA ARG A 146 -11.08 4.24 1.61
C ARG A 146 -10.90 2.72 1.51
N SER A 147 -10.87 2.02 2.64
CA SER A 147 -10.71 0.56 2.68
C SER A 147 -11.91 -0.18 2.07
N GLN A 148 -13.14 0.30 2.29
CA GLN A 148 -14.33 -0.30 1.70
C GLN A 148 -14.42 -0.02 0.19
N ILE A 149 -14.03 1.18 -0.25
CA ILE A 149 -13.89 1.50 -1.69
C ILE A 149 -12.86 0.58 -2.34
N PHE A 150 -11.77 0.26 -1.65
CA PHE A 150 -10.77 -0.68 -2.15
C PHE A 150 -11.39 -2.05 -2.42
N LEU A 151 -12.00 -2.69 -1.40
CA LEU A 151 -12.67 -3.98 -1.57
C LEU A 151 -13.75 -3.95 -2.64
N ALA A 152 -14.51 -2.85 -2.73
CA ALA A 152 -15.54 -2.69 -3.74
C ALA A 152 -14.96 -2.75 -5.16
N ARG A 153 -13.82 -2.10 -5.40
CA ARG A 153 -13.12 -2.10 -6.69
C ARG A 153 -12.53 -3.48 -7.00
N GLU A 154 -11.95 -4.16 -6.01
CA GLU A 154 -11.45 -5.53 -6.17
C GLU A 154 -12.58 -6.51 -6.57
N LEU A 155 -13.78 -6.34 -6.00
CA LEU A 155 -14.97 -7.13 -6.36
C LEU A 155 -15.52 -6.75 -7.73
N GLU A 156 -15.50 -5.46 -8.06
CA GLU A 156 -15.95 -4.92 -9.34
C GLU A 156 -15.12 -5.46 -10.51
N GLU A 157 -13.79 -5.50 -10.39
CA GLU A 157 -12.89 -6.04 -11.43
C GLU A 157 -13.15 -7.54 -11.69
N ARG A 158 -13.71 -8.26 -10.72
CA ARG A 158 -14.11 -9.67 -10.85
C ARG A 158 -15.52 -9.86 -11.39
N GLY A 159 -16.29 -8.77 -11.52
CA GLY A 159 -17.69 -8.82 -11.91
C GLY A 159 -18.65 -9.25 -10.80
N ASP A 160 -18.22 -9.33 -9.54
CA ASP A 160 -19.13 -9.51 -8.40
C ASP A 160 -19.76 -8.17 -8.02
N LEU A 161 -20.66 -7.71 -8.90
CA LEU A 161 -21.24 -6.37 -8.84
C LEU A 161 -22.14 -6.18 -7.61
N ASP A 162 -22.79 -7.24 -7.13
CA ASP A 162 -23.64 -7.18 -5.94
C ASP A 162 -22.80 -7.02 -4.67
N ALA A 163 -21.72 -7.79 -4.54
CA ALA A 163 -20.80 -7.63 -3.42
C ALA A 163 -20.06 -6.29 -3.49
N ALA A 164 -19.65 -5.84 -4.68
CA ALA A 164 -19.04 -4.53 -4.87
C ALA A 164 -19.98 -3.40 -4.40
N LEU A 165 -21.26 -3.45 -4.78
CA LEU A 165 -22.25 -2.48 -4.33
C LEU A 165 -22.39 -2.45 -2.81
N LEU A 166 -22.39 -3.61 -2.16
CA LEU A 166 -22.46 -3.70 -0.70
C LEU A 166 -21.27 -2.99 -0.05
N ARG A 167 -20.05 -3.18 -0.56
CA ARG A 167 -18.85 -2.51 -0.05
C ARG A 167 -18.88 -1.00 -0.30
N TYR A 168 -19.30 -0.55 -1.47
CA TYR A 168 -19.51 0.88 -1.73
C TYR A 168 -20.52 1.52 -0.78
N ARG A 169 -21.63 0.83 -0.48
CA ARG A 169 -22.61 1.30 0.52
C ARG A 169 -22.03 1.34 1.94
N GLN A 170 -21.21 0.35 2.31
CA GLN A 170 -20.49 0.36 3.58
C GLN A 170 -19.54 1.55 3.67
N ALA A 171 -18.85 1.93 2.58
CA ALA A 171 -18.00 3.13 2.57
C ALA A 171 -18.78 4.40 2.93
N VAL A 172 -19.95 4.59 2.32
CA VAL A 172 -20.85 5.72 2.60
C VAL A 172 -21.43 5.63 4.02
N ALA A 173 -21.74 4.43 4.52
CA ALA A 173 -22.26 4.26 5.88
C ALA A 173 -21.22 4.57 6.97
N ILE A 174 -19.95 4.21 6.75
CA ILE A 174 -18.85 4.48 7.69
C ILE A 174 -18.53 5.97 7.71
N GLU A 175 -18.47 6.63 6.54
CA GLU A 175 -18.19 8.06 6.44
C GLU A 175 -19.22 8.79 5.57
N PRO A 176 -20.40 9.14 6.11
CA PRO A 176 -21.51 9.74 5.34
C PRO A 176 -21.23 11.14 4.77
N LYS A 177 -20.09 11.74 5.12
CA LYS A 177 -19.64 13.06 4.65
C LYS A 177 -18.34 12.97 3.84
N ASN A 178 -17.92 11.76 3.47
CA ASN A 178 -16.74 11.58 2.63
C ASN A 178 -17.12 11.75 1.14
N PRO A 179 -16.63 12.80 0.45
CA PRO A 179 -16.96 13.05 -0.95
C PRO A 179 -16.48 11.91 -1.86
N SER A 180 -15.30 11.34 -1.60
CA SER A 180 -14.77 10.21 -2.38
C SER A 180 -15.61 8.94 -2.26
N ALA A 181 -16.23 8.68 -1.10
CA ALA A 181 -17.15 7.54 -0.94
C ALA A 181 -18.40 7.70 -1.81
N HIS A 182 -18.98 8.89 -1.82
CA HIS A 182 -20.10 9.25 -2.68
C HIS A 182 -19.71 9.24 -4.16
N ALA A 183 -18.54 9.75 -4.52
CA ALA A 183 -18.04 9.73 -5.89
C ALA A 183 -17.81 8.30 -6.39
N ALA A 184 -17.23 7.43 -5.55
CA ALA A 184 -16.94 6.05 -5.89
C ALA A 184 -18.22 5.23 -6.17
N ILE A 185 -19.22 5.30 -5.28
CA ILE A 185 -20.51 4.62 -5.53
C ILE A 185 -21.24 5.24 -6.73
N GLY A 186 -21.14 6.56 -6.95
CA GLY A 186 -21.71 7.24 -8.11
C GLY A 186 -21.10 6.75 -9.42
N ALA A 187 -19.77 6.67 -9.50
CA ALA A 187 -19.05 6.12 -10.65
C ALA A 187 -19.40 4.65 -10.91
N PHE A 188 -19.52 3.85 -9.84
CA PHE A 188 -19.96 2.46 -9.94
C PHE A 188 -21.39 2.34 -10.52
N MET A 189 -22.33 3.19 -10.07
CA MET A 189 -23.70 3.21 -10.60
C MET A 189 -23.77 3.60 -12.09
N LEU A 190 -22.86 4.46 -12.56
CA LEU A 190 -22.76 4.76 -14.00
C LEU A 190 -22.36 3.55 -14.82
N ARG A 191 -21.42 2.74 -14.33
CA ARG A 191 -21.02 1.50 -14.99
C ARG A 191 -22.18 0.50 -15.05
N LEU A 192 -23.02 0.48 -14.02
CA LEU A 192 -24.28 -0.28 -14.01
C LEU A 192 -25.41 0.35 -14.84
N ARG A 193 -25.13 1.46 -15.55
CA ARG A 193 -26.11 2.21 -16.36
C ARG A 193 -27.29 2.74 -15.55
N ASN A 194 -27.11 2.90 -14.25
CA ASN A 194 -28.11 3.50 -13.35
C ASN A 194 -27.78 4.99 -13.13
N ASP A 195 -28.01 5.78 -14.17
CA ASP A 195 -27.71 7.21 -14.19
C ASP A 195 -28.43 7.98 -13.07
N ARG A 196 -29.65 7.57 -12.72
CA ARG A 196 -30.43 8.21 -11.65
C ARG A 196 -29.72 8.10 -10.30
N ALA A 197 -29.35 6.89 -9.90
CA ALA A 197 -28.64 6.68 -8.63
C ALA A 197 -27.23 7.28 -8.66
N ALA A 198 -26.56 7.22 -9.82
CA ALA A 198 -25.26 7.85 -9.99
C ALA A 198 -25.31 9.36 -9.73
N ILE A 199 -26.25 10.08 -10.36
CA ILE A 199 -26.39 11.53 -10.23
C ILE A 199 -26.65 11.92 -8.77
N GLU A 200 -27.48 11.18 -8.04
CA GLU A 200 -27.75 11.43 -6.62
C GLU A 200 -26.46 11.40 -5.78
N HIS A 201 -25.67 10.33 -5.92
CA HIS A 201 -24.42 10.21 -5.18
C HIS A 201 -23.35 11.21 -5.64
N LEU A 202 -23.26 11.48 -6.95
CA LEU A 202 -22.30 12.46 -7.48
C LEU A 202 -22.64 13.89 -7.06
N LEU A 203 -23.92 14.27 -7.04
CA LEU A 203 -24.36 15.56 -6.49
C LEU A 203 -23.96 15.67 -5.02
N ARG A 204 -24.16 14.61 -4.24
CA ARG A 204 -23.74 14.62 -2.84
C ARG A 204 -22.22 14.76 -2.68
N ALA A 205 -21.43 14.09 -3.52
CA ALA A 205 -19.98 14.25 -3.55
C ALA A 205 -19.60 15.71 -3.86
N TYR A 206 -20.24 16.33 -4.86
CA TYR A 206 -20.01 17.71 -5.25
C TYR A 206 -20.39 18.72 -4.15
N GLU A 207 -21.52 18.52 -3.47
CA GLU A 207 -21.93 19.35 -2.32
C GLU A 207 -20.92 19.29 -1.17
N LEU A 208 -20.34 18.13 -0.93
CA LEU A 208 -19.33 17.90 0.12
C LEU A 208 -17.97 18.48 -0.28
N ASN A 209 -17.59 18.32 -1.56
CA ASN A 209 -16.35 18.85 -2.12
C ASN A 209 -16.51 19.09 -3.64
N PRO A 210 -16.64 20.36 -4.07
CA PRO A 210 -16.75 20.70 -5.49
C PRO A 210 -15.51 20.35 -6.32
N MET A 211 -14.35 20.16 -5.67
CA MET A 211 -13.09 19.79 -6.32
C MET A 211 -12.84 18.27 -6.33
N GLU A 212 -13.82 17.47 -5.90
CA GLU A 212 -13.71 16.01 -5.97
C GLU A 212 -13.49 15.57 -7.43
N LYS A 213 -12.39 14.85 -7.65
CA LYS A 213 -11.85 14.60 -8.99
C LYS A 213 -12.89 13.96 -9.91
N GLY A 214 -13.14 14.59 -11.06
CA GLY A 214 -14.02 14.10 -12.12
C GLY A 214 -15.52 14.20 -11.81
N VAL A 215 -15.94 14.58 -10.59
CA VAL A 215 -17.36 14.61 -10.22
C VAL A 215 -18.11 15.71 -10.99
N ALA A 216 -17.59 16.93 -11.03
CA ALA A 216 -18.22 18.06 -11.71
C ALA A 216 -18.34 17.83 -13.23
N ASP A 217 -17.30 17.25 -13.83
CA ASP A 217 -17.27 16.92 -15.25
C ASP A 217 -18.36 15.91 -15.59
N ILE A 218 -18.43 14.81 -14.84
CA ILE A 218 -19.43 13.75 -15.02
C ILE A 218 -20.86 14.30 -14.87
N LEU A 219 -21.11 15.13 -13.84
CA LEU A 219 -22.42 15.74 -13.63
C LEU A 219 -22.82 16.65 -14.80
N THR A 220 -21.88 17.45 -15.32
CA THR A 220 -22.10 18.33 -16.47
C THR A 220 -22.38 17.52 -17.74
N GLU A 221 -21.63 16.44 -17.97
CA GLU A 221 -21.87 15.51 -19.09
C GLU A 221 -23.26 14.87 -19.02
N LYS A 222 -23.76 14.62 -17.81
CA LYS A 222 -25.13 14.12 -17.57
C LYS A 222 -26.20 15.23 -17.63
N GLY A 223 -25.84 16.46 -18.00
CA GLY A 223 -26.75 17.59 -18.14
C GLY A 223 -27.27 18.13 -16.81
N VAL A 224 -26.58 17.84 -15.70
CA VAL A 224 -26.97 18.32 -14.37
C VAL A 224 -26.45 19.74 -14.18
N SER A 225 -27.35 20.67 -13.88
CA SER A 225 -26.97 22.03 -13.49
C SER A 225 -26.36 22.02 -12.10
N LEU A 226 -25.08 22.39 -11.99
CA LEU A 226 -24.35 22.37 -10.73
C LEU A 226 -24.81 23.52 -9.82
N PRO A 227 -25.18 23.24 -8.56
CA PRO A 227 -25.54 24.29 -7.62
C PRO A 227 -24.35 25.20 -7.35
N ARG A 228 -24.61 26.50 -7.13
CA ARG A 228 -23.59 27.42 -6.62
C ARG A 228 -23.17 26.93 -5.23
N THR A 229 -21.93 26.49 -5.12
CA THR A 229 -21.36 25.98 -3.88
C THR A 229 -21.22 27.13 -2.87
N THR A 230 -21.63 26.88 -1.62
CA THR A 230 -21.36 27.75 -0.46
C THR A 230 -20.14 27.28 0.34
N ALA A 231 -19.51 26.18 -0.07
CA ALA A 231 -18.31 25.67 0.58
C ALA A 231 -17.14 26.62 0.26
N PRO A 232 -16.38 27.09 1.25
CA PRO A 232 -15.18 27.85 0.97
C PRO A 232 -14.24 26.96 0.14
N LEU A 233 -13.77 27.50 -0.98
CA LEU A 233 -12.63 26.94 -1.69
C LEU A 233 -11.45 27.04 -0.71
N GLU A 234 -11.13 25.95 -0.01
CA GLU A 234 -9.89 25.93 0.77
C GLU A 234 -8.70 25.98 -0.20
N PRO A 235 -7.70 26.84 0.05
CA PRO A 235 -6.57 27.08 -0.84
C PRO A 235 -5.61 25.89 -0.97
#